data_AF-A0A0B7JSW0-F1
#
_entry.id   AF-A0A0B7JSW0-F1
#
_cell.length_a   1.000
_cell.length_b   1.000
_cell.length_c   1.000
_cell.angle_alpha   90.00
_cell.angle_beta   90.00
_cell.angle_gamma   90.00
#
_symmetry.space_group_name_H-M   'P 1'
#
loop_
_entity.id
_entity.type
_entity.pdbx_description
1 polymer ?
#
loop_
_entity_poly.entity_id
_entity_poly.type
_entity_poly.pdbx_seq_one_letter_code
_entity_poly.pdbx_strand_id
1 'polypeptide(L)'
;MSGRLRLQVPLFTLSSHADTVAAQITALVQTESLTAFGMQQFVDYCPQRIHQSSCLLDCVALFCQLWIRCFKRREPLSAVLGSKAYGKAIRSLRRAVAGDQLYTVETLGAMMLFYGFMRFTGFYSSVELLPHQLGIRRVIKQIGPPDRKDELHLEIFIAHLSIMLEQIMFHPELRYTEQIQPQDVLSDLSRWLLGYSVRGDSQQEETEDGDDGTDDDNFGIDDAGSGTDDDEDTLYELMGSFFSSALVPYYVHWFPKITEIRQDPSRMDNRRSVLCRKLGRVIRKMEAARIWQRWMKLGCITECLEPDFFLGYRFEFSSFHIAQLAITAMMIEVVLLRTHYDLGSLGLAPNGDVYRRYLDACVRGWLCLPYLQTLDALSAPELLKPLLVTLEPASTEQLGHMLRLDLTWKACGLKNPKDTEGSKAWIHELAKKLTGRMPRPKESDSSNES
;
A
#
# COMPACT_ATOMS: atom_id res chain seq x y z
N MET A 1 -54.46 -16.35 16.79
CA MET A 1 -53.98 -16.29 15.39
C MET A 1 -53.32 -14.94 15.18
N SER A 2 -51.98 -14.88 15.19
CA SER A 2 -51.24 -13.62 15.07
C SER A 2 -50.74 -13.46 13.62
N GLY A 3 -51.47 -12.71 12.82
CA GLY A 3 -51.13 -12.45 11.42
C GLY A 3 -50.00 -11.43 11.32
N ARG A 4 -48.80 -11.86 10.90
CA ARG A 4 -47.72 -10.95 10.50
C ARG A 4 -48.01 -10.42 9.10
N LEU A 5 -48.39 -9.16 9.00
CA LEU A 5 -48.37 -8.38 7.76
C LEU A 5 -46.91 -8.30 7.27
N ARG A 6 -46.53 -9.14 6.29
CA ARG A 6 -45.34 -8.90 5.48
C ARG A 6 -45.70 -7.80 4.48
N LEU A 7 -45.26 -6.58 4.75
CA LEU A 7 -45.18 -5.53 3.72
C LEU A 7 -44.29 -6.07 2.59
N GLN A 8 -44.92 -6.50 1.50
CA GLN A 8 -44.21 -6.76 0.25
C GLN A 8 -43.83 -5.40 -0.31
N VAL A 9 -42.60 -4.97 -0.05
CA VAL A 9 -41.99 -3.86 -0.79
C VAL A 9 -42.04 -4.26 -2.28
N PRO A 10 -42.58 -3.41 -3.17
CA PRO A 10 -42.61 -3.70 -4.60
C PRO A 10 -41.20 -4.07 -5.06
N LEU A 11 -41.02 -5.29 -5.57
CA LEU A 11 -39.78 -5.68 -6.21
C LEU A 11 -39.63 -4.79 -7.45
N PHE A 12 -38.82 -3.73 -7.34
CA PHE A 12 -38.39 -2.98 -8.51
C PHE A 12 -37.78 -3.98 -9.49
N THR A 13 -38.42 -4.16 -10.64
CA THR A 13 -37.85 -4.93 -11.74
C THR A 13 -36.62 -4.18 -12.22
N LEU A 14 -35.43 -4.68 -11.86
CA LEU A 14 -34.15 -4.21 -12.40
C LEU A 14 -34.23 -4.31 -13.92
N SER A 15 -34.47 -3.17 -14.57
CA SER A 15 -34.92 -3.13 -15.96
C SER A 15 -33.75 -3.09 -16.94
N SER A 16 -32.60 -2.61 -16.47
CA SER A 16 -31.39 -2.46 -17.26
C SER A 16 -30.26 -3.41 -16.82
N HIS A 17 -29.32 -3.66 -17.74
CA HIS A 17 -28.09 -4.38 -17.41
C HIS A 17 -27.28 -3.64 -16.33
N ALA A 18 -27.28 -2.32 -16.36
CA ALA A 18 -26.60 -1.50 -15.36
C ALA A 18 -27.27 -1.64 -13.98
N ASP A 19 -28.61 -1.68 -13.90
CA ASP A 19 -29.33 -1.90 -12.63
C ASP A 19 -28.93 -3.25 -12.01
N THR A 20 -28.78 -4.28 -12.85
CA THR A 20 -28.34 -5.61 -12.42
C THR A 20 -26.91 -5.58 -11.87
N VAL A 21 -26.00 -4.88 -12.55
CA VAL A 21 -24.60 -4.78 -12.13
C VAL A 21 -24.47 -3.91 -10.87
N ALA A 22 -25.18 -2.78 -10.77
CA ALA A 22 -25.24 -1.96 -9.57
C ALA A 22 -25.75 -2.75 -8.36
N ALA A 23 -26.82 -3.54 -8.54
CA ALA A 23 -27.35 -4.40 -7.48
C ALA A 23 -26.33 -5.47 -7.06
N GLN A 24 -25.60 -6.05 -8.03
CA GLN A 24 -24.51 -6.99 -7.73
C GLN A 24 -23.41 -6.34 -6.91
N ILE A 25 -22.87 -5.19 -7.34
CA ILE A 25 -21.85 -4.46 -6.58
C ILE A 25 -22.35 -4.13 -5.18
N THR A 26 -23.55 -3.56 -5.06
CA THR A 26 -24.11 -3.16 -3.77
C THR A 26 -24.20 -4.35 -2.82
N ALA A 27 -24.66 -5.50 -3.32
CA ALA A 27 -24.68 -6.73 -2.55
C ALA A 27 -23.27 -7.22 -2.17
N LEU A 28 -22.27 -6.99 -3.01
CA LEU A 28 -20.87 -7.32 -2.70
C LEU A 28 -20.29 -6.40 -1.61
N VAL A 29 -20.52 -5.09 -1.72
CA VAL A 29 -20.10 -4.07 -0.74
C VAL A 29 -20.70 -4.35 0.62
N GLN A 30 -21.99 -4.67 0.67
CA GLN A 30 -22.70 -4.97 1.92
C GLN A 30 -22.26 -6.28 2.58
N THR A 31 -21.61 -7.20 1.85
CA THR A 31 -21.14 -8.46 2.44
C THR A 31 -19.80 -8.36 3.18
N GLU A 32 -19.29 -7.15 3.44
CA GLU A 32 -18.04 -6.83 4.18
C GLU A 32 -16.76 -7.45 3.60
N SER A 33 -16.86 -8.24 2.55
CA SER A 33 -15.77 -9.06 2.00
C SER A 33 -15.06 -8.44 0.78
N LEU A 34 -15.44 -7.25 0.32
CA LEU A 34 -14.81 -6.64 -0.87
C LEU A 34 -13.39 -6.07 -0.61
N THR A 35 -12.97 -6.00 0.65
CA THR A 35 -11.65 -5.53 1.11
C THR A 35 -10.51 -6.22 0.36
N ALA A 36 -10.77 -7.47 0.00
CA ALA A 36 -9.97 -8.42 -0.75
C ALA A 36 -9.17 -7.86 -1.94
N PHE A 37 -9.72 -6.85 -2.62
CA PHE A 37 -9.14 -6.41 -3.88
C PHE A 37 -8.34 -5.11 -3.79
N GLY A 38 -8.23 -4.47 -2.62
CA GLY A 38 -7.69 -3.10 -2.54
C GLY A 38 -8.40 -2.10 -3.46
N MET A 39 -9.57 -2.48 -4.01
CA MET A 39 -10.39 -1.70 -4.93
C MET A 39 -11.72 -1.32 -4.29
N GLN A 40 -12.02 -1.79 -3.07
CA GLN A 40 -13.30 -1.56 -2.41
C GLN A 40 -13.65 -0.08 -2.39
N GLN A 41 -12.68 0.76 -2.03
CA GLN A 41 -12.91 2.18 -1.83
C GLN A 41 -13.53 2.86 -3.05
N PHE A 42 -13.04 2.57 -4.26
CA PHE A 42 -13.62 3.18 -5.46
C PHE A 42 -14.79 2.37 -6.05
N VAL A 43 -14.91 1.08 -5.73
CA VAL A 43 -16.04 0.24 -6.15
C VAL A 43 -17.33 0.72 -5.49
N ASP A 44 -17.26 1.28 -4.28
CA ASP A 44 -18.40 1.85 -3.56
C ASP A 44 -19.04 3.03 -4.33
N TYR A 45 -18.24 3.77 -5.10
CA TYR A 45 -18.70 4.91 -5.92
C TYR A 45 -19.13 4.50 -7.34
N CYS A 46 -18.82 3.27 -7.77
CA CYS A 46 -19.14 2.80 -9.12
C CYS A 46 -20.65 2.75 -9.43
N PRO A 47 -21.57 2.30 -8.55
CA PRO A 47 -23.01 2.20 -8.86
C PRO A 47 -23.62 3.48 -9.43
N GLN A 48 -23.16 4.65 -8.98
CA GLN A 48 -23.67 5.95 -9.44
C GLN A 48 -23.14 6.33 -10.83
N ARG A 49 -22.01 5.74 -11.26
CA ARG A 49 -21.24 6.14 -12.45
C ARG A 49 -21.31 5.12 -13.59
N ILE A 50 -21.68 3.86 -13.33
CA ILE A 50 -21.73 2.83 -14.38
C ILE A 50 -22.71 3.16 -15.53
N HIS A 51 -23.74 3.97 -15.30
CA HIS A 51 -24.65 4.40 -16.37
C HIS A 51 -24.02 5.42 -17.34
N GLN A 52 -22.97 6.11 -16.90
CA GLN A 52 -22.29 7.15 -17.66
C GLN A 52 -21.19 6.58 -18.57
N SER A 53 -20.68 5.39 -18.25
CA SER A 53 -19.60 4.75 -19.00
C SER A 53 -19.84 3.26 -19.21
N SER A 54 -20.06 2.88 -20.47
CA SER A 54 -20.15 1.46 -20.88
C SER A 54 -18.85 0.68 -20.58
N CYS A 55 -17.71 1.36 -20.59
CA CYS A 55 -16.41 0.78 -20.25
C CYS A 55 -16.34 0.42 -18.77
N LEU A 56 -16.70 1.36 -17.89
CA LEU A 56 -16.74 1.11 -16.45
C LEU A 56 -17.74 0.01 -16.12
N LEU A 57 -18.97 0.08 -16.66
CA LEU A 57 -20.00 -0.94 -16.48
C LEU A 57 -19.49 -2.35 -16.81
N ASP A 58 -18.82 -2.52 -17.95
CA ASP A 58 -18.35 -3.84 -18.40
C ASP A 58 -17.18 -4.37 -17.56
N CYS A 59 -16.25 -3.51 -17.13
CA CYS A 59 -15.16 -3.88 -16.22
C CYS A 59 -15.67 -4.24 -14.83
N VAL A 60 -16.63 -3.49 -14.31
CA VAL A 60 -17.32 -3.78 -13.04
C VAL A 60 -18.07 -5.11 -13.13
N ALA A 61 -18.77 -5.38 -14.23
CA ALA A 61 -19.45 -6.66 -14.44
C ALA A 61 -18.46 -7.84 -14.45
N LEU A 62 -17.30 -7.68 -15.09
CA LEU A 62 -16.22 -8.67 -15.05
C LEU A 62 -15.71 -8.89 -13.61
N PHE A 63 -15.52 -7.82 -12.85
CA PHE A 63 -15.11 -7.89 -11.45
C PHE A 63 -16.13 -8.65 -10.59
N CYS A 64 -17.43 -8.35 -10.75
CA CYS A 64 -18.49 -9.09 -10.07
C CYS A 64 -18.49 -10.58 -10.43
N GLN A 65 -18.23 -10.91 -11.70
CA GLN A 65 -18.10 -12.32 -12.14
C GLN A 65 -16.89 -13.01 -11.52
N LEU A 66 -15.74 -12.33 -11.45
CA LEU A 66 -14.55 -12.82 -10.77
C LEU A 66 -14.89 -13.16 -9.30
N TRP A 67 -15.53 -12.23 -8.60
CA TRP A 67 -15.96 -12.45 -7.21
C TRP A 67 -16.90 -13.63 -7.07
N ILE A 68 -18.04 -13.59 -7.75
CA ILE A 68 -19.10 -14.59 -7.58
C ILE A 68 -18.60 -15.98 -7.96
N ARG A 69 -17.85 -16.12 -9.05
CA ARG A 69 -17.45 -17.42 -9.56
C ARG A 69 -16.21 -17.95 -8.88
N CYS A 70 -15.12 -17.18 -8.86
CA CYS A 70 -13.85 -17.68 -8.31
C CYS A 70 -13.83 -17.64 -6.77
N PHE A 71 -14.36 -16.58 -6.15
CA PHE A 71 -14.25 -16.43 -4.70
C PHE A 71 -15.41 -17.08 -3.96
N LYS A 72 -16.65 -16.70 -4.31
CA LYS A 72 -17.83 -17.23 -3.63
C LYS A 72 -18.13 -18.68 -4.00
N ARG A 73 -17.99 -19.06 -5.28
CA ARG A 73 -18.30 -20.42 -5.77
C ARG A 73 -17.10 -21.33 -5.94
N ARG A 74 -15.87 -20.82 -5.76
CA ARG A 74 -14.62 -21.59 -5.93
C ARG A 74 -14.49 -22.22 -7.33
N GLU A 75 -15.10 -21.61 -8.35
CA GLU A 75 -14.95 -22.04 -9.74
C GLU A 75 -13.53 -21.72 -10.24
N PRO A 76 -12.99 -22.52 -11.19
CA PRO A 76 -11.68 -22.22 -11.76
C PRO A 76 -11.73 -20.91 -12.54
N LEU A 77 -10.62 -20.17 -12.50
CA LEU A 77 -10.47 -18.88 -13.17
C LEU A 77 -10.70 -18.93 -14.69
N SER A 78 -10.40 -20.07 -15.33
CA SER A 78 -10.72 -20.32 -16.74
C SER A 78 -12.21 -20.11 -17.06
N ALA A 79 -13.09 -20.32 -16.08
CA ALA A 79 -14.52 -20.12 -16.23
C ALA A 79 -14.89 -18.64 -16.37
N VAL A 80 -14.16 -17.74 -15.69
CA VAL A 80 -14.32 -16.28 -15.82
C VAL A 80 -13.68 -15.78 -17.12
N LEU A 81 -12.48 -16.26 -17.47
CA LEU A 81 -11.83 -15.92 -18.73
C LEU A 81 -12.62 -16.35 -19.96
N GLY A 82 -13.24 -17.54 -19.91
CA GLY A 82 -14.10 -18.05 -20.98
C GLY A 82 -15.48 -17.37 -21.04
N SER A 83 -15.78 -16.47 -20.12
CA SER A 83 -17.09 -15.81 -20.06
C SER A 83 -17.21 -14.71 -21.12
N LYS A 84 -18.45 -14.44 -21.54
CA LYS A 84 -18.75 -13.28 -22.41
C LYS A 84 -18.39 -11.95 -21.74
N ALA A 85 -18.40 -11.88 -20.40
CA ALA A 85 -18.09 -10.67 -19.64
C ALA A 85 -16.62 -10.24 -19.84
N TYR A 86 -15.68 -11.18 -19.79
CA TYR A 86 -14.25 -10.89 -20.00
C TYR A 86 -13.98 -10.31 -21.40
N GLY A 87 -14.48 -10.98 -22.45
CA GLY A 87 -14.33 -10.48 -23.81
C GLY A 87 -15.04 -9.13 -24.04
N LYS A 88 -16.17 -8.88 -23.36
CA LYS A 88 -16.88 -7.60 -23.44
C LYS A 88 -16.09 -6.47 -22.77
N ALA A 89 -15.59 -6.68 -21.55
CA ALA A 89 -14.76 -5.72 -20.83
C ALA A 89 -13.53 -5.30 -21.63
N ILE A 90 -12.79 -6.25 -22.21
CA ILE A 90 -11.63 -5.94 -23.06
C ILE A 90 -12.02 -5.09 -24.26
N ARG A 91 -13.09 -5.44 -24.98
CA ARG A 91 -13.52 -4.68 -26.16
C ARG A 91 -13.97 -3.26 -25.79
N SER A 92 -14.68 -3.12 -24.68
CA SER A 92 -15.15 -1.81 -24.19
C SER A 92 -13.97 -0.94 -23.74
N LEU A 93 -13.00 -1.51 -23.02
CA LEU A 93 -11.77 -0.81 -22.64
C LEU A 93 -10.94 -0.38 -23.85
N ARG A 94 -10.74 -1.29 -24.82
CA ARG A 94 -10.04 -0.95 -26.07
C ARG A 94 -10.73 0.17 -26.84
N ARG A 95 -12.06 0.19 -26.87
CA ARG A 95 -12.83 1.26 -27.54
C ARG A 95 -12.67 2.59 -26.80
N ALA A 96 -12.78 2.59 -25.48
CA ALA A 96 -12.61 3.79 -24.65
C ALA A 96 -11.19 4.38 -24.80
N VAL A 97 -10.16 3.51 -24.79
CA VAL A 97 -8.76 3.93 -24.93
C VAL A 97 -8.44 4.47 -26.33
N ALA A 98 -9.10 3.98 -27.37
CA ALA A 98 -8.91 4.45 -28.74
C ALA A 98 -9.78 5.67 -29.12
N GLY A 99 -10.67 6.11 -28.24
CA GLY A 99 -11.63 7.18 -28.51
C GLY A 99 -11.51 8.37 -27.56
N ASP A 100 -12.49 9.26 -27.64
CA ASP A 100 -12.50 10.53 -26.91
C ASP A 100 -12.74 10.36 -25.39
N GLN A 101 -13.04 9.14 -24.94
CA GLN A 101 -13.31 8.81 -23.54
C GLN A 101 -12.07 8.41 -22.74
N LEU A 102 -10.87 8.37 -23.35
CA LEU A 102 -9.63 7.92 -22.70
C LEU A 102 -9.34 8.69 -21.40
N TYR A 103 -9.48 10.01 -21.42
CA TYR A 103 -9.12 10.89 -20.29
C TYR A 103 -10.34 11.23 -19.42
N THR A 104 -11.15 10.22 -19.09
CA THR A 104 -12.28 10.34 -18.15
C THR A 104 -12.00 9.54 -16.89
N VAL A 105 -12.59 9.96 -15.77
CA VAL A 105 -12.46 9.27 -14.47
C VAL A 105 -13.01 7.85 -14.57
N GLU A 106 -14.09 7.64 -15.33
CA GLU A 106 -14.71 6.33 -15.51
C GLU A 106 -13.83 5.37 -16.32
N THR A 107 -13.16 5.86 -17.38
CA THR A 107 -12.20 5.04 -18.12
C THR A 107 -10.98 4.71 -17.26
N LEU A 108 -10.49 5.67 -16.47
CA LEU A 108 -9.41 5.41 -15.51
C LEU A 108 -9.83 4.36 -14.47
N GLY A 109 -11.04 4.44 -13.92
CA GLY A 109 -11.59 3.44 -13.01
C GLY A 109 -11.70 2.06 -13.66
N ALA A 110 -12.10 2.01 -14.94
CA ALA A 110 -12.13 0.77 -15.71
C ALA A 110 -10.72 0.18 -15.93
N MET A 111 -9.71 1.01 -16.19
CA MET A 111 -8.31 0.58 -16.30
C MET A 111 -7.80 0.03 -14.98
N MET A 112 -8.12 0.69 -13.86
CA MET A 112 -7.76 0.24 -12.52
C MET A 112 -8.41 -1.11 -12.21
N LEU A 113 -9.73 -1.27 -12.38
CA LEU A 113 -10.41 -2.55 -12.17
C LEU A 113 -9.80 -3.68 -12.99
N PHE A 114 -9.46 -3.39 -14.25
CA PHE A 114 -8.85 -4.39 -15.13
C PHE A 114 -7.42 -4.73 -14.70
N TYR A 115 -6.65 -3.73 -14.25
CA TYR A 115 -5.33 -3.94 -13.64
C TYR A 115 -5.43 -4.82 -12.39
N GLY A 116 -6.35 -4.49 -11.48
CA GLY A 116 -6.66 -5.31 -10.31
C GLY A 116 -7.00 -6.73 -10.72
N PHE A 117 -7.94 -6.93 -11.65
CA PHE A 117 -8.29 -8.25 -12.18
C PHE A 117 -7.06 -9.04 -12.62
N MET A 118 -6.16 -8.45 -13.43
CA MET A 118 -4.94 -9.14 -13.91
C MET A 118 -3.96 -9.46 -12.78
N ARG A 119 -3.84 -8.57 -11.81
CA ARG A 119 -3.00 -8.75 -10.63
C ARG A 119 -3.51 -9.88 -9.72
N PHE A 120 -4.82 -9.89 -9.40
CA PHE A 120 -5.41 -10.88 -8.49
C PHE A 120 -5.46 -12.29 -9.05
N THR A 121 -5.58 -12.38 -10.36
CA THR A 121 -5.62 -13.66 -11.06
C THR A 121 -4.26 -14.33 -11.14
N GLY A 122 -3.17 -13.59 -10.85
CA GLY A 122 -1.81 -14.10 -10.96
C GLY A 122 -1.42 -14.49 -12.38
N PHE A 123 -2.15 -13.99 -13.40
CA PHE A 123 -1.86 -14.27 -14.81
C PHE A 123 -0.52 -13.70 -15.25
N TYR A 124 -0.14 -12.59 -14.64
CA TYR A 124 0.98 -11.78 -15.05
C TYR A 124 1.92 -11.60 -13.88
N SER A 125 3.21 -11.76 -14.15
CA SER A 125 4.26 -11.27 -13.27
C SER A 125 4.17 -9.74 -13.12
N SER A 126 4.76 -9.21 -12.04
CA SER A 126 4.82 -7.75 -11.83
C SER A 126 5.49 -7.01 -13.00
N VAL A 127 6.41 -7.68 -13.72
CA VAL A 127 7.07 -7.15 -14.92
C VAL A 127 6.09 -7.05 -16.09
N GLU A 128 5.26 -8.06 -16.31
CA GLU A 128 4.26 -8.07 -17.40
C GLU A 128 3.11 -7.10 -17.14
N LEU A 129 2.87 -6.74 -15.87
CA LEU A 129 1.89 -5.73 -15.48
C LEU A 129 2.39 -4.28 -15.69
N LEU A 130 3.69 -4.09 -15.87
CA LEU A 130 4.32 -2.77 -15.99
C LEU A 130 3.72 -1.90 -17.11
N PRO A 131 3.50 -2.41 -18.35
CA PRO A 131 2.92 -1.59 -19.43
C PRO A 131 1.51 -1.07 -19.11
N HIS A 132 0.71 -1.85 -18.38
CA HIS A 132 -0.63 -1.43 -17.98
C HIS A 132 -0.58 -0.25 -17.00
N GLN A 133 0.37 -0.28 -16.07
CA GLN A 133 0.54 0.80 -15.10
C GLN A 133 1.10 2.06 -15.73
N LEU A 134 2.04 1.92 -16.66
CA LEU A 134 2.51 3.04 -17.47
C LEU A 134 1.37 3.69 -18.24
N GLY A 135 0.46 2.89 -18.79
CA GLY A 135 -0.77 3.36 -19.41
C GLY A 135 -1.67 4.13 -18.44
N ILE A 136 -1.95 3.56 -17.27
CA ILE A 136 -2.74 4.21 -16.20
C ILE A 136 -2.11 5.53 -15.77
N ARG A 137 -0.80 5.52 -15.50
CA ARG A 137 -0.05 6.70 -15.09
C ARG A 137 -0.09 7.80 -16.15
N ARG A 138 0.03 7.44 -17.43
CA ARG A 138 -0.11 8.39 -18.53
C ARG A 138 -1.50 9.03 -18.54
N VAL A 139 -2.56 8.24 -18.32
CA VAL A 139 -3.93 8.76 -18.26
C VAL A 139 -4.11 9.70 -17.07
N ILE A 140 -3.63 9.32 -15.87
CA ILE A 140 -3.65 10.19 -14.68
C ILE A 140 -2.97 11.53 -14.96
N LYS A 141 -1.78 11.52 -15.57
CA LYS A 141 -1.05 12.75 -15.92
C LYS A 141 -1.83 13.67 -16.87
N GLN A 142 -2.61 13.09 -17.77
CA GLN A 142 -3.39 13.84 -18.75
C GLN A 142 -4.72 14.35 -18.17
N ILE A 143 -5.35 13.60 -17.27
CA ILE A 143 -6.55 14.04 -16.53
C ILE A 143 -6.20 15.23 -15.62
N GLY A 144 -5.03 15.21 -14.98
CA GLY A 144 -4.63 16.24 -14.02
C GLY A 144 -5.12 15.93 -12.60
N PRO A 145 -4.89 16.85 -11.64
CA PRO A 145 -5.17 16.65 -10.21
C PRO A 145 -6.56 16.05 -9.93
N PRO A 146 -6.72 15.12 -8.97
CA PRO A 146 -8.02 14.58 -8.64
C PRO A 146 -8.94 15.71 -8.19
N ASP A 147 -10.18 15.69 -8.71
CA ASP A 147 -11.21 16.62 -8.25
C ASP A 147 -11.61 16.21 -6.84
N ARG A 148 -11.43 17.14 -5.89
CA ARG A 148 -11.73 16.92 -4.46
C ARG A 148 -13.20 16.66 -4.20
N LYS A 149 -14.08 17.07 -5.12
CA LYS A 149 -15.52 16.85 -5.03
C LYS A 149 -15.96 15.54 -5.69
N ASP A 150 -15.02 14.82 -6.30
CA ASP A 150 -15.27 13.56 -6.98
C ASP A 150 -14.59 12.42 -6.22
N GLU A 151 -15.32 11.82 -5.28
CA GLU A 151 -14.85 10.73 -4.41
C GLU A 151 -14.28 9.56 -5.24
N LEU A 152 -14.90 9.22 -6.36
CA LEU A 152 -14.39 8.18 -7.26
C LEU A 152 -12.99 8.52 -7.78
N HIS A 153 -12.77 9.78 -8.15
CA HIS A 153 -11.50 10.24 -8.69
C HIS A 153 -10.40 10.20 -7.63
N LEU A 154 -10.71 10.63 -6.40
CA LEU A 154 -9.79 10.56 -5.26
C LEU A 154 -9.39 9.12 -4.96
N GLU A 155 -10.34 8.20 -4.84
CA GLU A 155 -10.04 6.80 -4.49
C GLU A 155 -9.24 6.07 -5.57
N ILE A 156 -9.58 6.29 -6.84
CA ILE A 156 -8.80 5.75 -7.96
C ILE A 156 -7.35 6.21 -7.88
N PHE A 157 -7.14 7.48 -7.52
CA PHE A 157 -5.82 8.05 -7.39
C PHE A 157 -5.06 7.43 -6.21
N ILE A 158 -5.68 7.34 -5.03
CA ILE A 158 -5.11 6.71 -3.83
C ILE A 158 -4.73 5.24 -4.10
N ALA A 159 -5.62 4.49 -4.76
CA ALA A 159 -5.36 3.11 -5.14
C ALA A 159 -4.17 3.01 -6.10
N HIS A 160 -4.06 3.91 -7.08
CA HIS A 160 -2.91 3.95 -7.99
C HIS A 160 -1.61 4.24 -7.24
N LEU A 161 -1.61 5.21 -6.32
CA LEU A 161 -0.44 5.52 -5.51
C LEU A 161 0.01 4.31 -4.69
N SER A 162 -0.92 3.61 -4.05
CA SER A 162 -0.64 2.41 -3.26
C SER A 162 0.03 1.31 -4.09
N ILE A 163 -0.48 1.06 -5.30
CA ILE A 163 0.10 0.10 -6.25
C ILE A 163 1.53 0.51 -6.66
N MET A 164 1.73 1.80 -6.95
CA MET A 164 3.04 2.31 -7.36
C MET A 164 4.07 2.21 -6.22
N LEU A 165 3.66 2.51 -4.99
CA LEU A 165 4.50 2.36 -3.82
C LEU A 165 4.89 0.91 -3.58
N GLU A 166 3.93 -0.02 -3.64
CA GLU A 166 4.23 -1.45 -3.51
C GLU A 166 5.28 -1.89 -4.53
N GLN A 167 5.21 -1.43 -5.77
CA GLN A 167 6.22 -1.77 -6.77
C GLN A 167 7.59 -1.19 -6.47
N ILE A 168 7.66 0.09 -6.12
CA ILE A 168 8.94 0.71 -5.75
C ILE A 168 9.58 -0.08 -4.60
N MET A 169 8.79 -0.54 -3.64
CA MET A 169 9.27 -1.25 -2.46
C MET A 169 9.66 -2.71 -2.75
N PHE A 170 8.77 -3.49 -3.36
CA PHE A 170 8.91 -4.95 -3.46
C PHE A 170 9.49 -5.44 -4.78
N HIS A 171 9.58 -4.56 -5.80
CA HIS A 171 10.09 -4.89 -7.12
C HIS A 171 11.25 -3.99 -7.53
N PRO A 172 12.39 -4.03 -6.80
CA PRO A 172 13.55 -3.19 -7.09
C PRO A 172 14.10 -3.39 -8.52
N GLU A 173 13.89 -4.55 -9.13
CA GLU A 173 14.22 -4.84 -10.53
C GLU A 173 13.53 -3.89 -11.51
N LEU A 174 12.33 -3.40 -11.18
CA LEU A 174 11.60 -2.46 -12.02
C LEU A 174 12.22 -1.05 -12.01
N ARG A 175 13.00 -0.70 -10.98
CA ARG A 175 13.68 0.60 -10.87
C ARG A 175 14.74 0.80 -11.95
N TYR A 176 15.27 -0.30 -12.51
CA TYR A 176 16.28 -0.28 -13.55
C TYR A 176 15.70 -0.31 -14.96
N THR A 177 14.38 -0.46 -15.08
CA THR A 177 13.72 -0.23 -16.37
C THR A 177 13.65 1.27 -16.58
N GLU A 178 14.23 1.79 -17.67
CA GLU A 178 14.28 3.23 -18.00
C GLU A 178 12.89 3.92 -17.98
N GLN A 179 11.81 3.14 -17.93
CA GLN A 179 10.43 3.56 -18.08
C GLN A 179 9.79 4.11 -16.79
N ILE A 180 10.24 3.69 -15.60
CA ILE A 180 9.72 4.22 -14.33
C ILE A 180 10.87 4.61 -13.42
N GLN A 181 11.21 5.88 -13.49
CA GLN A 181 12.06 6.53 -12.52
C GLN A 181 11.26 6.76 -11.23
N PRO A 182 11.66 6.19 -10.07
CA PRO A 182 10.97 6.38 -8.79
C PRO A 182 10.79 7.87 -8.45
N GLN A 183 11.77 8.72 -8.81
CA GLN A 183 11.68 10.17 -8.64
C GLN A 183 10.46 10.78 -9.34
N ASP A 184 10.09 10.32 -10.53
CA ASP A 184 8.98 10.91 -11.25
C ASP A 184 7.65 10.52 -10.60
N VAL A 185 7.53 9.26 -10.15
CA VAL A 185 6.33 8.76 -9.47
C VAL A 185 6.12 9.50 -8.15
N LEU A 186 7.22 9.66 -7.41
CA LEU A 186 7.20 10.27 -6.09
C LEU A 186 7.12 11.80 -6.18
N SER A 187 7.60 12.42 -7.27
CA SER A 187 7.36 13.83 -7.61
C SER A 187 5.92 14.07 -8.01
N ASP A 188 5.32 13.17 -8.80
CA ASP A 188 3.89 13.21 -9.09
C ASP A 188 3.11 13.05 -7.76
N LEU A 189 3.42 12.07 -6.93
CA LEU A 189 2.77 11.91 -5.62
C LEU A 189 2.92 13.15 -4.73
N SER A 190 4.13 13.70 -4.63
CA SER A 190 4.43 14.91 -3.86
C SER A 190 3.67 16.13 -4.38
N ARG A 191 3.73 16.44 -5.68
CA ARG A 191 3.04 17.60 -6.25
C ARG A 191 1.53 17.55 -6.03
N TRP A 192 0.96 16.34 -5.94
CA TRP A 192 -0.48 16.15 -5.89
C TRP A 192 -0.98 16.11 -4.45
N LEU A 193 -0.28 15.39 -3.56
CA LEU A 193 -0.52 15.43 -2.12
C LEU A 193 -0.22 16.82 -1.55
N LEU A 194 0.89 17.46 -1.95
CA LEU A 194 1.33 18.78 -1.47
C LEU A 194 0.76 19.95 -2.27
N GLY A 195 0.03 19.70 -3.36
CA GLY A 195 -0.90 20.69 -3.94
C GLY A 195 -1.98 21.13 -2.94
N TYR A 196 -2.07 20.46 -1.79
CA TYR A 196 -2.78 20.89 -0.59
C TYR A 196 -2.06 21.92 0.29
N SER A 197 -0.75 22.22 0.14
CA SER A 197 -0.08 23.09 1.12
C SER A 197 1.12 23.93 0.67
N VAL A 198 1.81 23.63 -0.45
CA VAL A 198 3.04 24.38 -0.78
C VAL A 198 2.75 25.59 -1.67
N ARG A 199 2.17 26.63 -1.06
CA ARG A 199 2.56 28.02 -1.37
C ARG A 199 3.69 28.34 -0.40
N GLY A 200 4.94 28.43 -0.83
CA GLY A 200 5.98 28.99 0.05
C GLY A 200 7.41 28.55 -0.20
N ASP A 201 7.89 27.49 0.46
CA ASP A 201 9.25 27.59 1.04
C ASP A 201 10.27 26.52 0.62
N SER A 202 9.92 25.51 -0.17
CA SER A 202 10.80 24.34 -0.37
C SER A 202 11.92 24.50 -1.41
N GLN A 203 12.22 25.70 -1.92
CA GLN A 203 13.39 25.92 -2.79
C GLN A 203 14.63 26.47 -2.07
N GLN A 204 14.58 26.73 -0.76
CA GLN A 204 15.70 27.35 -0.03
C GLN A 204 16.61 26.39 0.74
N GLU A 205 16.25 25.11 0.91
CA GLU A 205 17.00 24.17 1.77
C GLU A 205 18.21 23.46 1.13
N GLU A 206 18.51 23.67 -0.17
CA GLU A 206 19.68 23.03 -0.80
C GLU A 206 20.94 23.92 -0.89
N THR A 207 20.89 25.18 -0.43
CA THR A 207 22.02 26.12 -0.60
C THR A 207 22.75 26.57 0.67
N GLU A 208 22.32 26.22 1.88
CA GLU A 208 23.02 26.68 3.09
C GLU A 208 23.33 25.54 4.05
N ASP A 209 24.58 25.06 4.02
CA ASP A 209 25.27 24.45 5.17
C ASP A 209 25.57 25.56 6.21
N GLY A 210 24.56 26.35 6.56
CA GLY A 210 24.56 27.31 7.67
C GLY A 210 24.04 26.59 8.90
N ASP A 211 24.96 26.16 9.75
CA ASP A 211 24.70 25.60 11.07
C ASP A 211 24.14 26.68 12.01
N ASP A 212 22.85 27.03 11.85
CA ASP A 212 22.16 27.91 12.81
C ASP A 212 21.21 27.06 13.66
N GLY A 213 21.61 26.88 14.92
CA GLY A 213 21.05 25.93 15.87
C GLY A 213 19.79 26.42 16.58
N THR A 214 18.71 26.67 15.85
CA THR A 214 17.39 26.92 16.47
C THR A 214 16.46 25.73 16.25
N ASP A 215 16.46 24.82 17.22
CA ASP A 215 15.47 23.74 17.38
C ASP A 215 14.09 24.34 17.78
N ASP A 216 13.39 24.98 16.85
CA ASP A 216 11.98 25.37 17.02
C ASP A 216 11.06 24.20 16.57
N ASP A 217 11.01 23.14 17.39
CA ASP A 217 10.13 21.98 17.22
C ASP A 217 8.70 22.26 17.76
N ASN A 218 8.08 23.40 17.40
CA ASN A 218 6.73 23.73 17.86
C ASN A 218 5.65 23.45 16.80
N PHE A 219 5.38 22.17 16.54
CA PHE A 219 4.14 21.74 15.88
C PHE A 219 3.04 21.59 16.94
N GLY A 220 2.50 22.71 17.41
CA GLY A 220 1.31 22.73 18.25
C GLY A 220 0.10 22.29 17.44
N ILE A 221 -0.31 21.03 17.59
CA ILE A 221 -1.65 20.61 17.20
C ILE A 221 -2.54 20.94 18.40
N ASP A 222 -3.26 22.06 18.30
CA ASP A 222 -4.23 22.45 19.31
C ASP A 222 -5.33 21.39 19.41
N ASP A 223 -5.70 21.08 20.65
CA ASP A 223 -6.67 20.06 21.06
C ASP A 223 -8.08 20.51 20.63
N ALA A 224 -8.39 20.35 19.33
CA ALA A 224 -9.66 20.74 18.73
C ALA A 224 -10.73 19.70 19.09
N GLY A 225 -11.57 20.05 20.07
CA GLY A 225 -12.75 19.30 20.42
C GLY A 225 -13.89 19.50 19.41
N SER A 226 -14.46 18.37 18.98
CA SER A 226 -15.76 18.14 18.33
C SER A 226 -15.82 18.14 16.78
N GLY A 227 -15.99 16.93 16.23
CA GLY A 227 -16.50 16.69 14.89
C GLY A 227 -16.07 15.32 14.37
N THR A 228 -16.97 14.34 14.30
CA THR A 228 -16.67 12.97 13.80
C THR A 228 -16.28 12.93 12.32
N ASP A 229 -16.62 13.97 11.56
CA ASP A 229 -16.32 14.05 10.12
C ASP A 229 -14.93 14.68 9.86
N ASP A 230 -14.40 15.48 10.80
CA ASP A 230 -13.05 16.08 10.66
C ASP A 230 -11.93 15.05 10.88
N ASP A 231 -12.23 13.90 11.51
CA ASP A 231 -11.23 12.91 11.88
C ASP A 231 -10.71 12.08 10.69
N GLU A 232 -11.52 11.85 9.66
CA GLU A 232 -11.13 11.08 8.47
C GLU A 232 -10.30 11.93 7.49
N ASP A 233 -10.70 13.18 7.26
CA ASP A 233 -9.90 14.15 6.50
C ASP A 233 -8.52 14.37 7.13
N THR A 234 -8.48 14.48 8.47
CA THR A 234 -7.21 14.56 9.21
C THR A 234 -6.32 13.35 8.95
N LEU A 235 -6.90 12.17 8.75
CA LEU A 235 -6.17 10.92 8.55
C LEU A 235 -5.54 10.85 7.15
N TYR A 236 -6.25 11.29 6.11
CA TYR A 236 -5.68 11.42 4.77
C TYR A 236 -4.59 12.49 4.69
N GLU A 237 -4.77 13.64 5.35
CA GLU A 237 -3.74 14.68 5.42
C GLU A 237 -2.48 14.19 6.13
N LEU A 238 -2.66 13.49 7.26
CA LEU A 238 -1.58 12.89 8.02
C LEU A 238 -0.82 11.85 7.19
N MET A 239 -1.54 10.98 6.48
CA MET A 239 -0.94 10.00 5.57
C MET A 239 -0.25 10.67 4.38
N GLY A 240 -0.83 11.73 3.81
CA GLY A 240 -0.23 12.51 2.72
C GLY A 240 1.08 13.19 3.14
N SER A 241 1.08 13.80 4.33
CA SER A 241 2.27 14.36 4.97
C SER A 241 3.31 13.27 5.25
N PHE A 242 2.87 12.11 5.74
CA PHE A 242 3.73 10.96 6.01
C PHE A 242 4.42 10.44 4.74
N PHE A 243 3.67 10.23 3.66
CA PHE A 243 4.21 9.77 2.39
C PHE A 243 5.19 10.78 1.78
N SER A 244 4.84 12.06 1.79
CA SER A 244 5.68 13.12 1.22
C SER A 244 6.95 13.41 2.02
N SER A 245 6.88 13.36 3.36
CA SER A 245 8.01 13.70 4.24
C SER A 245 8.97 12.53 4.51
N ALA A 246 8.50 11.29 4.42
CA ALA A 246 9.30 10.11 4.75
C ALA A 246 9.55 9.20 3.55
N LEU A 247 8.47 8.73 2.92
CA LEU A 247 8.57 7.68 1.91
C LEU A 247 9.25 8.16 0.62
N VAL A 248 8.84 9.33 0.14
CA VAL A 248 9.41 9.97 -1.05
C VAL A 248 10.91 10.23 -0.86
N PRO A 249 11.37 10.95 0.19
CA PRO A 249 12.81 11.17 0.40
C PRO A 249 13.60 9.88 0.56
N TYR A 250 13.03 8.89 1.25
CA TYR A 250 13.69 7.62 1.48
C TYR A 250 14.00 6.90 0.16
N TYR A 251 12.99 6.63 -0.67
CA TYR A 251 13.20 5.83 -1.87
C TYR A 251 13.88 6.59 -3.01
N VAL A 252 13.65 7.90 -3.14
CA VAL A 252 14.28 8.71 -4.20
C VAL A 252 15.70 9.10 -3.85
N HIS A 253 15.90 9.69 -2.67
CA HIS A 253 17.12 10.41 -2.38
C HIS A 253 18.06 9.64 -1.46
N TRP A 254 17.52 8.88 -0.51
CA TRP A 254 18.34 8.25 0.53
C TRP A 254 18.74 6.83 0.16
N PHE A 255 17.84 6.03 -0.40
CA PHE A 255 18.12 4.62 -0.73
C PHE A 255 19.33 4.44 -1.65
N PRO A 256 19.50 5.22 -2.74
CA PRO A 256 20.73 5.16 -3.55
C PRO A 256 21.98 5.51 -2.74
N LYS A 257 21.92 6.56 -1.91
CA LYS A 257 23.02 7.01 -1.04
C LYS A 257 23.37 5.98 0.04
N ILE A 258 22.38 5.31 0.63
CA ILE A 258 22.58 4.21 1.60
C ILE A 258 23.40 3.10 0.95
N THR A 259 23.03 2.75 -0.29
CA THR A 259 23.74 1.71 -1.03
C THR A 259 25.19 2.12 -1.29
N GLU A 260 25.45 3.37 -1.70
CA GLU A 260 26.81 3.90 -1.88
C GLU A 260 27.61 3.90 -0.57
N ILE A 261 27.03 4.42 0.52
CA ILE A 261 27.68 4.48 1.84
C ILE A 261 28.12 3.09 2.30
N ARG A 262 27.31 2.05 2.03
CA ARG A 262 27.66 0.68 2.41
C ARG A 262 28.80 0.09 1.59
N GLN A 263 29.03 0.56 0.37
CA GLN A 263 30.12 0.09 -0.48
C GLN A 263 31.48 0.63 -0.02
N ASP A 264 31.53 1.86 0.49
CA ASP A 264 32.75 2.45 1.06
C ASP A 264 32.43 3.32 2.29
N PRO A 265 32.17 2.68 3.46
CA PRO A 265 31.78 3.41 4.67
C PRO A 265 32.85 4.40 5.13
N SER A 266 34.13 4.07 4.92
CA SER A 266 35.27 4.90 5.32
C SER A 266 35.35 6.22 4.55
N ARG A 267 35.13 6.20 3.23
CA ARG A 267 35.20 7.42 2.41
C ARG A 267 33.93 8.26 2.48
N MET A 268 32.83 7.67 2.96
CA MET A 268 31.52 8.31 2.99
C MET A 268 31.05 8.70 4.40
N ASP A 269 31.95 8.82 5.37
CA ASP A 269 31.62 9.11 6.78
C ASP A 269 30.78 10.40 6.95
N ASN A 270 31.17 11.50 6.29
CA ASN A 270 30.40 12.75 6.32
C ASN A 270 28.99 12.57 5.72
N ARG A 271 28.88 11.93 4.55
CA ARG A 271 27.59 11.66 3.90
C ARG A 271 26.70 10.77 4.77
N ARG A 272 27.29 9.77 5.43
CA ARG A 272 26.62 8.90 6.40
C ARG A 272 26.07 9.71 7.57
N SER A 273 26.89 10.55 8.19
CA SER A 273 26.51 11.38 9.33
C SER A 273 25.39 12.38 8.98
N VAL A 274 25.47 13.03 7.82
CA VAL A 274 24.39 13.88 7.30
C VAL A 274 23.11 13.07 7.09
N LEU A 275 23.19 11.89 6.49
CA LEU A 275 22.03 11.06 6.23
C LEU A 275 21.40 10.51 7.52
N CYS A 276 22.21 10.09 8.51
CA CYS A 276 21.71 9.69 9.82
C CYS A 276 20.94 10.83 10.50
N ARG A 277 21.46 12.07 10.46
CA ARG A 277 20.74 13.24 10.99
C ARG A 277 19.40 13.46 10.26
N LYS A 278 19.37 13.36 8.93
CA LYS A 278 18.14 13.50 8.14
C LYS A 278 17.12 12.40 8.47
N LEU A 279 17.55 11.14 8.54
CA LEU A 279 16.71 10.01 8.94
C LEU A 279 16.18 10.19 10.36
N GLY A 280 17.04 10.58 11.31
CA GLY A 280 16.65 10.84 12.70
C GLY A 280 15.57 11.92 12.81
N ARG A 281 15.70 13.04 12.06
CA ARG A 281 14.67 14.09 12.01
C ARG A 281 13.35 13.55 11.48
N VAL A 282 13.36 12.80 10.38
CA VAL A 282 12.13 12.24 9.80
C VAL A 282 11.50 11.18 10.69
N ILE A 283 12.28 10.29 11.30
CA ILE A 283 11.80 9.31 12.28
C ILE A 283 11.16 9.98 13.51
N ARG A 284 11.63 11.15 13.92
CA ARG A 284 10.99 11.95 14.97
C ARG A 284 9.69 12.58 14.48
N LYS A 285 9.71 13.23 13.31
CA LYS A 285 8.55 13.90 12.70
C LYS A 285 7.42 12.97 12.28
N MET A 286 7.72 11.74 11.88
CA MET A 286 6.71 10.78 11.45
C MET A 286 5.71 10.45 12.56
N GLU A 287 6.11 10.63 13.82
CA GLU A 287 5.26 10.42 15.00
C GLU A 287 4.40 9.15 14.92
N ALA A 288 4.88 8.08 14.28
CA ALA A 288 4.05 6.91 13.97
C ALA A 288 3.44 6.29 15.24
N ALA A 289 4.17 6.35 16.36
CA ALA A 289 3.65 6.01 17.68
C ALA A 289 2.49 6.91 18.14
N ARG A 290 2.53 8.22 17.87
CA ARG A 290 1.43 9.16 18.15
C ARG A 290 0.22 8.89 17.25
N ILE A 291 0.44 8.63 15.96
CA ILE A 291 -0.62 8.22 15.03
C ILE A 291 -1.31 6.96 15.56
N TRP A 292 -0.51 5.95 15.91
CA TRP A 292 -1.00 4.70 16.49
C TRP A 292 -1.80 4.92 17.77
N GLN A 293 -1.26 5.70 18.71
CA GLN A 293 -1.95 6.05 19.96
C GLN A 293 -3.25 6.81 19.71
N ARG A 294 -3.28 7.73 18.73
CA ARG A 294 -4.51 8.43 18.34
C ARG A 294 -5.55 7.45 17.82
N TRP A 295 -5.18 6.54 16.92
CA TRP A 295 -6.10 5.51 16.43
C TRP A 295 -6.59 4.56 17.52
N MET A 296 -5.75 4.24 18.52
CA MET A 296 -6.21 3.49 19.68
C MET A 296 -7.21 4.27 20.54
N LYS A 297 -6.96 5.56 20.77
CA LYS A 297 -7.89 6.45 21.51
C LYS A 297 -9.23 6.61 20.80
N LEU A 298 -9.23 6.66 19.47
CA LEU A 298 -10.43 6.75 18.64
C LEU A 298 -11.17 5.41 18.49
N GLY A 299 -10.60 4.30 19.00
CA GLY A 299 -11.18 2.97 18.84
C GLY A 299 -11.01 2.37 17.44
N CYS A 300 -10.23 3.01 16.56
CA CYS A 300 -9.90 2.50 15.24
C CYS A 300 -8.98 1.27 15.30
N ILE A 301 -8.15 1.20 16.35
CA ILE A 301 -7.32 0.05 16.70
C ILE A 301 -7.65 -0.35 18.14
N THR A 302 -7.98 -1.61 18.36
CA THR A 302 -8.23 -2.13 19.71
C THR A 302 -7.29 -3.29 20.00
N GLU A 303 -6.84 -3.39 21.24
CA GLU A 303 -6.02 -4.51 21.71
C GLU A 303 -6.94 -5.54 22.36
N CYS A 304 -6.86 -6.78 21.89
CA CYS A 304 -7.70 -7.88 22.33
C CYS A 304 -6.83 -9.02 22.88
N LEU A 305 -7.32 -9.70 23.91
CA LEU A 305 -6.67 -10.91 24.44
C LEU A 305 -6.72 -12.04 23.41
N GLU A 306 -5.57 -12.64 23.15
CA GLU A 306 -5.42 -13.80 22.25
C GLU A 306 -4.49 -14.83 22.94
N PRO A 307 -5.02 -15.65 23.87
CA PRO A 307 -4.22 -16.52 24.73
C PRO A 307 -3.40 -17.57 23.96
N ASP A 308 -3.86 -17.95 22.77
CA ASP A 308 -3.18 -18.95 21.93
C ASP A 308 -2.02 -18.36 21.12
N PHE A 309 -1.96 -17.03 21.01
CA PHE A 309 -0.84 -16.35 20.38
C PHE A 309 0.27 -16.09 21.39
N PHE A 310 1.54 -16.28 21.00
CA PHE A 310 2.67 -16.25 21.94
C PHE A 310 2.90 -14.89 22.64
N LEU A 311 2.33 -13.81 22.11
CA LEU A 311 2.35 -12.49 22.75
C LEU A 311 1.15 -12.26 23.69
N GLY A 312 0.15 -13.14 23.70
CA GLY A 312 -1.06 -13.08 24.54
C GLY A 312 -2.12 -12.07 24.09
N TYR A 313 -1.82 -11.27 23.06
CA TYR A 313 -2.67 -10.20 22.55
C TYR A 313 -2.65 -10.14 21.03
N ARG A 314 -3.66 -9.51 20.45
CA ARG A 314 -3.72 -9.13 19.03
C ARG A 314 -4.29 -7.73 18.88
N PHE A 315 -4.04 -7.10 17.74
CA PHE A 315 -4.78 -5.91 17.34
C PHE A 315 -6.01 -6.28 16.51
N GLU A 316 -7.12 -5.60 16.76
CA GLU A 316 -8.28 -5.54 15.88
C GLU A 316 -8.42 -4.14 15.30
N PHE A 317 -8.94 -4.06 14.08
CA PHE A 317 -9.10 -2.80 13.36
C PHE A 317 -10.59 -2.57 13.07
N SER A 318 -11.03 -1.31 13.16
CA SER A 318 -12.42 -0.94 12.85
C SER A 318 -12.78 -1.18 11.38
N SER A 319 -11.79 -1.16 10.50
CA SER A 319 -11.94 -1.51 9.08
C SER A 319 -10.64 -2.03 8.49
N PHE A 320 -10.73 -2.74 7.36
CA PHE A 320 -9.57 -3.14 6.58
C PHE A 320 -8.74 -1.95 6.11
N HIS A 321 -9.39 -0.84 5.76
CA HIS A 321 -8.69 0.36 5.32
C HIS A 321 -7.78 0.92 6.42
N ILE A 322 -8.31 1.02 7.65
CA ILE A 322 -7.50 1.41 8.82
C ILE A 322 -6.35 0.42 9.04
N ALA A 323 -6.59 -0.88 8.92
CA ALA A 323 -5.53 -1.90 9.02
C ALA A 323 -4.43 -1.69 7.97
N GLN A 324 -4.81 -1.42 6.72
CA GLN A 324 -3.89 -1.19 5.61
C GLN A 324 -3.01 0.03 5.85
N LEU A 325 -3.61 1.15 6.25
CA LEU A 325 -2.88 2.38 6.54
C LEU A 325 -1.94 2.19 7.74
N ALA A 326 -2.42 1.57 8.80
CA ALA A 326 -1.64 1.35 10.01
C ALA A 326 -0.43 0.44 9.79
N ILE A 327 -0.65 -0.69 9.10
CA ILE A 327 0.41 -1.62 8.76
C ILE A 327 1.42 -0.98 7.80
N THR A 328 0.96 -0.19 6.83
CA THR A 328 1.85 0.52 5.88
C THR A 328 2.72 1.55 6.59
N ALA A 329 2.12 2.40 7.45
CA ALA A 329 2.85 3.40 8.21
C ALA A 329 3.90 2.76 9.13
N MET A 330 3.53 1.68 9.82
CA MET A 330 4.44 0.93 10.68
C MET A 330 5.55 0.25 9.88
N MET A 331 5.28 -0.34 8.71
CA MET A 331 6.31 -0.93 7.86
C MET A 331 7.36 0.11 7.45
N ILE A 332 6.92 1.33 7.12
CA ILE A 332 7.82 2.43 6.75
C ILE A 332 8.64 2.88 7.98
N GLU A 333 8.03 2.96 9.16
CA GLU A 333 8.75 3.20 10.43
C GLU A 333 9.84 2.13 10.66
N VAL A 334 9.50 0.85 10.49
CA VAL A 334 10.43 -0.28 10.65
C VAL A 334 11.60 -0.19 9.66
N VAL A 335 11.34 0.10 8.38
CA VAL A 335 12.37 0.27 7.35
C VAL A 335 13.31 1.43 7.70
N LEU A 336 12.76 2.56 8.14
CA LEU A 336 13.55 3.76 8.48
C LEU A 336 14.38 3.56 9.75
N LEU A 337 13.80 3.02 10.81
CA LEU A 337 14.51 2.71 12.05
C LEU A 337 15.63 1.70 11.81
N ARG A 338 15.36 0.63 11.06
CA ARG A 338 16.37 -0.38 10.71
C ARG A 338 17.52 0.23 9.92
N THR A 339 17.20 1.05 8.94
CA THR A 339 18.20 1.73 8.11
C THR A 339 19.04 2.71 8.93
N HIS A 340 18.40 3.49 9.80
CA HIS A 340 19.08 4.43 10.67
C HIS A 340 20.03 3.71 11.64
N TYR A 341 19.59 2.61 12.25
CA TYR A 341 20.43 1.77 13.10
C TYR A 341 21.64 1.21 12.36
N ASP A 342 21.44 0.67 11.15
CA ASP A 342 22.53 0.08 10.38
C ASP A 342 23.57 1.14 9.97
N LEU A 343 23.13 2.32 9.53
CA LEU A 343 24.05 3.40 9.18
C LEU A 343 24.84 3.88 10.40
N GLY A 344 24.20 4.01 11.57
CA GLY A 344 24.90 4.34 12.82
C GLY A 344 25.94 3.28 13.21
N SER A 345 25.61 2.00 12.99
CA SER A 345 26.50 0.87 13.30
C SER A 345 27.76 0.84 12.45
N LEU A 346 27.74 1.38 11.23
CA LEU A 346 28.94 1.52 10.38
C LEU A 346 29.98 2.48 10.98
N GLY A 347 29.56 3.40 11.84
CA GLY A 347 30.42 4.38 12.52
C GLY A 347 30.98 3.93 13.87
N LEU A 348 30.89 2.63 14.19
CA LEU A 348 31.34 2.02 15.45
C LEU A 348 30.61 2.50 16.73
N ALA A 349 29.52 3.25 16.61
CA ALA A 349 28.68 3.67 17.74
C ALA A 349 27.19 3.37 17.45
N PRO A 350 26.76 2.09 17.53
CA PRO A 350 25.35 1.73 17.32
C PRO A 350 24.47 2.43 18.36
N ASN A 351 23.42 3.11 17.88
CA ASN A 351 22.44 3.74 18.77
C ASN A 351 21.46 2.69 19.28
N GLY A 352 21.65 2.25 20.53
CA GLY A 352 20.80 1.25 21.19
C GLY A 352 19.32 1.65 21.30
N ASP A 353 19.02 2.95 21.42
CA ASP A 353 17.64 3.42 21.51
C ASP A 353 16.91 3.31 20.16
N VAL A 354 17.61 3.56 19.06
CA VAL A 354 17.06 3.35 17.70
C VAL A 354 16.76 1.86 17.49
N TYR A 355 17.65 0.98 17.93
CA TYR A 355 17.43 -0.47 17.84
C TYR A 355 16.24 -0.93 18.70
N ARG A 356 16.12 -0.42 19.93
CA ARG A 356 14.97 -0.71 20.80
C ARG A 356 13.66 -0.30 20.14
N ARG A 357 13.58 0.92 19.61
CA ARG A 357 12.40 1.41 18.87
C ARG A 357 12.08 0.54 17.66
N TYR A 358 13.10 0.06 16.93
CA TYR A 358 12.91 -0.87 15.82
C TYR A 358 12.28 -2.20 16.28
N LEU A 359 12.75 -2.76 17.40
CA LEU A 359 12.18 -3.98 17.98
C LEU A 359 10.74 -3.75 18.42
N ASP A 360 10.45 -2.64 19.11
CA ASP A 360 9.10 -2.30 19.55
C ASP A 360 8.13 -2.17 18.36
N ALA A 361 8.56 -1.53 17.27
CA ALA A 361 7.78 -1.43 16.04
C ALA A 361 7.56 -2.79 15.37
N CYS A 362 8.56 -3.69 15.40
CA CYS A 362 8.40 -5.06 14.89
C CYS A 362 7.39 -5.86 15.71
N VAL A 363 7.47 -5.79 17.04
CA VAL A 363 6.53 -6.48 17.94
C VAL A 363 5.10 -5.97 17.72
N ARG A 364 4.90 -4.65 17.55
CA ARG A 364 3.59 -4.10 17.13
C ARG A 364 3.09 -4.75 15.84
N GLY A 365 3.97 -4.98 14.87
CA GLY A 365 3.60 -5.67 13.64
C GLY A 365 3.22 -7.13 13.82
N TRP A 366 3.87 -7.83 14.76
CA TRP A 366 3.53 -9.22 15.06
C TRP A 366 2.13 -9.35 15.67
N LEU A 367 1.70 -8.38 16.47
CA LEU A 367 0.34 -8.31 17.03
C LEU A 367 -0.75 -8.14 15.96
N CYS A 368 -0.40 -7.72 14.74
CA CYS A 368 -1.33 -7.65 13.60
C CYS A 368 -1.52 -9.01 12.91
N LEU A 369 -0.65 -10.00 13.13
CA LEU A 369 -0.71 -11.27 12.40
C LEU A 369 -1.98 -12.09 12.67
N PRO A 370 -2.49 -12.20 13.92
CA PRO A 370 -3.74 -12.92 14.18
C PRO A 370 -4.95 -12.29 13.48
N TYR A 371 -5.00 -10.96 13.37
CA TYR A 371 -6.06 -10.27 12.61
C TYR A 371 -6.10 -10.72 11.14
N LEU A 372 -4.96 -11.00 10.52
CA LEU A 372 -4.94 -11.50 9.14
C LEU A 372 -5.68 -12.83 8.96
N GLN A 373 -5.84 -13.63 10.03
CA GLN A 373 -6.60 -14.89 9.98
C GLN A 373 -8.12 -14.65 9.93
N THR A 374 -8.59 -13.46 10.32
CA THR A 374 -10.01 -13.08 10.22
C THR A 374 -10.35 -12.54 8.84
N LEU A 375 -9.34 -12.29 8.00
CA LEU A 375 -9.51 -11.75 6.66
C LEU A 375 -9.68 -12.86 5.63
N ASP A 376 -10.25 -12.51 4.48
CA ASP A 376 -10.34 -13.42 3.36
C ASP A 376 -8.96 -13.68 2.71
N ALA A 377 -8.91 -14.72 1.87
CA ALA A 377 -7.68 -15.20 1.23
C ALA A 377 -7.00 -14.21 0.27
N LEU A 378 -7.65 -13.08 -0.06
CA LEU A 378 -7.04 -12.01 -0.86
C LEU A 378 -6.58 -10.83 0.00
N SER A 379 -7.41 -10.42 0.97
CA SER A 379 -7.09 -9.33 1.91
C SER A 379 -5.86 -9.67 2.76
N ALA A 380 -5.80 -10.91 3.27
CA ALA A 380 -4.72 -11.34 4.15
C ALA A 380 -3.32 -11.22 3.50
N PRO A 381 -3.07 -11.72 2.27
CA PRO A 381 -1.77 -11.55 1.63
C PRO A 381 -1.37 -10.10 1.36
N GLU A 382 -2.33 -9.21 1.08
CA GLU A 382 -2.07 -7.78 0.85
C GLU A 382 -1.46 -7.12 2.08
N LEU A 383 -2.04 -7.38 3.25
CA LEU A 383 -1.54 -6.87 4.53
C LEU A 383 -0.36 -7.66 5.09
N LEU A 384 -0.22 -8.94 4.72
CA LEU A 384 0.90 -9.78 5.18
C LEU A 384 2.23 -9.33 4.56
N LYS A 385 2.25 -8.95 3.27
CA LYS A 385 3.46 -8.49 2.57
C LYS A 385 4.25 -7.41 3.33
N PRO A 386 3.66 -6.26 3.72
CA PRO A 386 4.36 -5.24 4.49
C PRO A 386 4.78 -5.72 5.90
N LEU A 387 4.09 -6.69 6.48
CA LEU A 387 4.46 -7.26 7.78
C LEU A 387 5.68 -8.18 7.72
N LEU A 388 6.02 -8.75 6.56
CA LEU A 388 7.15 -9.68 6.45
C LEU A 388 8.49 -9.07 6.91
N VAL A 389 8.71 -7.77 6.68
CA VAL A 389 9.94 -7.10 7.14
C VAL A 389 10.04 -7.02 8.66
N THR A 390 8.90 -6.99 9.35
CA THR A 390 8.86 -6.95 10.83
C THR A 390 9.31 -8.27 11.44
N LEU A 391 9.34 -9.36 10.67
CA LEU A 391 9.76 -10.68 11.15
C LEU A 391 11.29 -10.84 11.21
N GLU A 392 12.05 -9.88 10.67
CA GLU A 392 13.50 -9.93 10.62
C GLU A 392 14.18 -10.19 11.98
N PRO A 393 13.84 -9.48 13.08
CA PRO A 393 14.53 -9.66 14.35
C PRO A 393 13.98 -10.83 15.16
N ALA A 394 13.00 -11.59 14.64
CA ALA A 394 12.42 -12.70 15.35
C ALA A 394 13.45 -13.81 15.62
N SER A 395 13.48 -14.32 16.85
CA SER A 395 14.16 -15.58 17.14
C SER A 395 13.55 -16.72 16.33
N THR A 396 14.29 -17.83 16.16
CA THR A 396 13.78 -19.00 15.43
C THR A 396 12.51 -19.56 16.09
N GLU A 397 12.40 -19.51 17.42
CA GLU A 397 11.20 -19.92 18.15
C GLU A 397 10.01 -19.00 17.85
N GLN A 398 10.18 -17.68 18.03
CA GLN A 398 9.12 -16.69 17.74
C GLN A 398 8.65 -16.78 16.29
N LEU A 399 9.58 -16.89 15.34
CA LEU A 399 9.25 -17.09 13.94
C LEU A 399 8.48 -18.39 13.71
N GLY A 400 8.86 -19.48 14.38
CA GLY A 400 8.12 -20.74 14.35
C GLY A 400 6.69 -20.60 14.86
N HIS A 401 6.44 -19.80 15.90
CA HIS A 401 5.08 -19.48 16.34
C HIS A 401 4.30 -18.71 15.27
N MET A 402 4.90 -17.69 14.67
CA MET A 402 4.25 -16.86 13.63
C MET A 402 3.94 -17.66 12.36
N LEU A 403 4.88 -18.49 11.89
CA LEU A 403 4.70 -19.31 10.67
C LEU A 403 3.66 -20.43 10.81
N ARG A 404 3.25 -20.76 12.04
CA ARG A 404 2.16 -21.72 12.30
C ARG A 404 0.76 -21.12 12.11
N LEU A 405 0.65 -19.79 12.05
CA LEU A 405 -0.63 -19.15 11.75
C LEU A 405 -1.11 -19.58 10.36
N ASP A 406 -2.41 -19.85 10.24
CA ASP A 406 -3.05 -20.23 8.98
C ASP A 406 -3.21 -19.01 8.07
N LEU A 407 -2.08 -18.57 7.53
CA LEU A 407 -1.97 -17.46 6.61
C LEU A 407 -1.55 -17.95 5.24
N THR A 408 -1.87 -17.18 4.21
CA THR A 408 -1.52 -17.45 2.81
C THR A 408 -0.05 -17.14 2.51
N TRP A 409 0.88 -17.70 3.28
CA TRP A 409 2.34 -17.47 3.17
C TRP A 409 2.89 -17.59 1.75
N LYS A 410 2.37 -18.57 0.98
CA LYS A 410 2.76 -18.80 -0.41
C LYS A 410 2.44 -17.62 -1.32
N ALA A 411 1.34 -16.91 -1.08
CA ALA A 411 0.95 -15.73 -1.85
C ALA A 411 1.92 -14.55 -1.65
N CYS A 412 2.70 -14.58 -0.56
CA CYS A 412 3.75 -13.60 -0.28
C CYS A 412 5.15 -14.05 -0.75
N GLY A 413 5.25 -15.19 -1.45
CA GLY A 413 6.52 -15.73 -1.95
C GLY A 413 7.21 -16.74 -1.02
N LEU A 414 6.64 -17.02 0.17
CA LEU A 414 7.21 -17.99 1.10
C LEU A 414 6.85 -19.42 0.68
N LYS A 415 7.84 -20.14 0.13
CA LYS A 415 7.62 -21.48 -0.49
C LYS A 415 7.13 -22.53 0.52
N ASN A 416 7.75 -22.57 1.70
CA ASN A 416 7.47 -23.57 2.73
C ASN A 416 7.53 -22.95 4.14
N PRO A 417 6.39 -22.58 4.75
CA PRO A 417 6.37 -22.01 6.10
C PRO A 417 6.82 -23.00 7.19
N LYS A 418 6.87 -24.32 6.90
CA LYS A 418 7.39 -25.32 7.85
C LYS A 418 8.91 -25.35 7.92
N ASP A 419 9.59 -24.81 6.91
CA ASP A 419 11.03 -24.63 6.90
C ASP A 419 11.36 -23.27 7.54
N THR A 420 11.43 -23.25 8.88
CA THR A 420 11.64 -22.01 9.63
C THR A 420 12.97 -21.34 9.29
N GLU A 421 14.04 -22.11 9.07
CA GLU A 421 15.37 -21.55 8.74
C GLU A 421 15.42 -21.02 7.31
N GLY A 422 14.85 -21.75 6.34
CA GLY A 422 14.71 -21.25 4.97
C GLY A 422 13.82 -20.00 4.91
N SER A 423 12.75 -19.97 5.69
CA SER A 423 11.86 -18.81 5.82
C SER A 423 12.59 -17.61 6.42
N LYS A 424 13.39 -17.83 7.47
CA LYS A 424 14.21 -16.80 8.11
C LYS A 424 15.23 -16.22 7.15
N ALA A 425 15.92 -17.06 6.37
CA ALA A 425 16.89 -16.62 5.37
C ALA A 425 16.23 -15.75 4.30
N TRP A 426 15.05 -16.15 3.82
CA TRP A 426 14.27 -15.38 2.84
C TRP A 426 13.78 -14.03 3.41
N ILE A 427 13.28 -14.01 4.64
CA ILE A 427 12.88 -12.77 5.34
C ILE A 427 14.07 -11.81 5.47
N HIS A 428 15.25 -12.32 5.85
CA HIS A 428 16.46 -11.49 5.92
C HIS A 428 16.85 -10.93 4.56
N GLU A 429 16.73 -11.70 3.48
CA GLU A 429 16.99 -11.21 2.12
C GLU A 429 16.02 -10.08 1.74
N LEU A 430 14.72 -10.26 2.03
CA LEU A 430 13.70 -9.23 1.81
C LEU A 430 14.00 -7.96 2.61
N ALA A 431 14.29 -8.09 3.91
CA ALA A 431 14.63 -6.96 4.75
C ALA A 431 15.90 -6.25 4.25
N LYS A 432 16.89 -7.00 3.76
CA LYS A 432 18.09 -6.41 3.13
C LYS A 432 17.76 -5.63 1.88
N LYS A 433 16.86 -6.12 1.02
CA LYS A 433 16.39 -5.41 -0.17
C LYS A 433 15.73 -4.08 0.19
N LEU A 434 14.85 -4.07 1.19
CA LEU A 434 14.08 -2.88 1.59
C LEU A 434 14.92 -1.81 2.29
N THR A 435 16.03 -2.19 2.92
CA THR A 435 16.91 -1.32 3.73
C THR A 435 18.25 -0.97 3.04
N GLY A 436 18.36 -1.27 1.75
CA GLY A 436 19.55 -0.97 0.95
C GLY A 436 20.80 -1.76 1.37
N ARG A 437 20.64 -2.91 2.04
CA ARG A 437 21.74 -3.80 2.45
C ARG A 437 22.18 -4.78 1.37
N MET A 438 21.42 -4.91 0.29
CA MET A 438 21.81 -5.79 -0.81
C MET A 438 23.06 -5.23 -1.51
N PRO A 439 24.06 -6.07 -1.80
CA PRO A 439 25.16 -5.64 -2.67
C PRO A 439 24.57 -5.24 -4.03
N ARG A 440 25.15 -4.20 -4.66
CA ARG A 440 24.80 -3.89 -6.06
C ARG A 440 25.05 -5.16 -6.90
N PRO A 441 24.13 -5.52 -7.81
CA PRO A 441 24.44 -6.51 -8.82
C PRO A 441 25.79 -6.10 -9.43
N LYS A 442 26.74 -7.03 -9.50
CA LYS A 442 27.92 -6.79 -10.33
C LYS A 442 27.35 -6.52 -11.72
N GLU A 443 27.66 -5.36 -12.31
CA GLU A 443 27.39 -5.13 -13.73
C GLU A 443 28.00 -6.34 -14.42
N SER A 444 27.14 -7.25 -14.90
CA SER A 444 27.60 -8.39 -15.67
C SER A 444 28.41 -7.78 -16.79
N ASP A 445 29.69 -8.13 -16.91
CA ASP A 445 30.61 -7.64 -17.94
C ASP A 445 29.99 -7.87 -19.32
N SER A 446 29.10 -6.96 -19.73
CA SER A 446 28.43 -6.94 -21.03
C SER A 446 29.41 -6.53 -22.14
N SER A 447 30.70 -6.45 -21.80
CA SER A 447 31.84 -6.21 -22.67
C SER A 447 32.40 -7.48 -23.31
N ASN A 448 31.80 -8.66 -23.11
CA ASN A 448 32.26 -9.93 -23.72
C ASN A 448 31.36 -10.52 -24.82
N GLU A 449 30.36 -9.78 -25.33
CA GLU A 449 29.55 -10.17 -26.51
C GLU A 449 29.69 -9.16 -27.67
N SER A 450 30.93 -8.83 -28.04
CA SER A 450 31.24 -8.06 -29.26
C SER A 450 32.22 -8.80 -30.15
#